data_AF-A0A3L7VFM4-F1
#
_entry.id   AF-A0A3L7VFM4-F1
#
_cell.length_a   1.000
_cell.length_b   1.000
_cell.length_c   1.000
_cell.angle_alpha   90.00
_cell.angle_beta   90.00
_cell.angle_gamma   90.00
#
_symmetry.space_group_name_H-M   'P 1'
#
loop_
_entity.id
_entity.type
_entity.pdbx_description
1 polymer ?
#
loop_
_entity_poly.entity_id
_entity_poly.type
_entity_poly.pdbx_seq_one_letter_code
_entity_poly.pdbx_strand_id
1 'polypeptide(L)'
;MGPSHATPIVHGSRVFTTVANVKQSALEVVCLDRKTGKILWSDNMGSGHRSGQEGSVTQLDERSIYAAPSPTTDGKHVWFFFGNGDLACYTVSGKRVWSRNVQKDLHDFAFMWTFSSSPLLYKGTLYLQILQRNETVGRRGKQGAESFILAMDPATGKDLWKAARPSDASNESRESYGTPMPYSNAGRDQLLIAGGD
;
A
#
# COMPACT_ATOMS: atom_id res chain seq x y z
N MET A 1 19.18 -6.22 -6.77
CA MET A 1 17.81 -5.76 -6.47
C MET A 1 16.85 -6.40 -7.46
N GLY A 2 15.65 -6.75 -7.02
CA GLY A 2 14.57 -7.17 -7.91
C GLY A 2 13.83 -5.97 -8.53
N PRO A 3 12.75 -6.22 -9.29
CA PRO A 3 11.93 -5.17 -9.87
C PRO A 3 11.17 -4.34 -8.81
N SER A 4 10.84 -3.11 -9.18
CA SER A 4 9.90 -2.22 -8.49
C SER A 4 8.98 -1.60 -9.53
N HIS A 5 7.68 -1.54 -9.24
CA HIS A 5 6.71 -0.79 -10.03
C HIS A 5 6.25 0.49 -9.31
N ALA A 6 6.85 0.78 -8.15
CA ALA A 6 6.58 1.99 -7.39
C ALA A 6 7.20 3.22 -8.05
N THR A 7 6.56 4.37 -7.86
CA THR A 7 7.22 5.66 -8.06
C THR A 7 8.12 5.91 -6.83
N PRO A 8 9.45 6.00 -7.00
CA PRO A 8 10.33 6.29 -5.88
C PRO A 8 10.08 7.71 -5.37
N ILE A 9 10.15 7.93 -4.05
CA ILE A 9 10.08 9.27 -3.47
C ILE A 9 11.48 9.78 -3.12
N VAL A 10 11.68 11.09 -3.27
CA VAL A 10 12.92 11.76 -2.94
C VAL A 10 12.71 12.71 -1.77
N HIS A 11 13.55 12.59 -0.74
CA HIS A 11 13.57 13.54 0.37
C HIS A 11 15.03 13.89 0.72
N GLY A 12 15.40 15.15 0.52
CA GLY A 12 16.78 15.60 0.69
C GLY A 12 17.77 14.83 -0.20
N SER A 13 18.74 14.17 0.44
CA SER A 13 19.76 13.32 -0.20
C SER A 13 19.35 11.85 -0.33
N ARG A 14 18.11 11.47 0.02
CA ARG A 14 17.64 10.08 0.05
C ARG A 14 16.57 9.82 -1.02
N VAL A 15 16.59 8.62 -1.56
CA VAL A 15 15.54 8.07 -2.43
C VAL A 15 14.99 6.82 -1.76
N PHE A 16 13.66 6.71 -1.63
CA PHE A 16 13.00 5.56 -1.03
C PHE A 16 12.11 4.84 -2.06
N THR A 17 12.19 3.51 -2.10
CA THR A 17 11.35 2.66 -2.96
C THR A 17 11.11 1.30 -2.32
N THR A 18 10.08 0.60 -2.79
CA THR A 18 9.88 -0.83 -2.59
C THR A 18 10.61 -1.64 -3.65
N VAL A 19 10.85 -2.92 -3.39
CA VAL A 19 11.47 -3.89 -4.31
C VAL A 19 10.85 -5.26 -4.06
N ALA A 20 10.47 -5.97 -5.13
CA ALA A 20 10.10 -7.38 -5.06
C ALA A 20 11.32 -8.24 -5.44
N ASN A 21 11.96 -8.87 -4.46
CA ASN A 21 13.08 -9.76 -4.70
C ASN A 21 12.57 -11.20 -4.94
N VAL A 22 12.16 -11.47 -6.18
CA VAL A 22 11.57 -12.77 -6.58
C VAL A 22 12.49 -13.95 -6.27
N LYS A 23 13.81 -13.80 -6.52
CA LYS A 23 14.79 -14.87 -6.27
C LYS A 23 14.87 -15.28 -4.80
N GLN A 24 14.67 -14.34 -3.89
CA GLN A 24 14.71 -14.56 -2.45
C GLN A 24 13.31 -14.70 -1.83
N SER A 25 12.25 -14.64 -2.65
CA SER A 25 10.86 -14.58 -2.18
C SER A 25 10.67 -13.53 -1.08
N ALA A 26 11.16 -12.31 -1.32
CA ALA A 26 11.16 -11.24 -0.34
C ALA A 26 10.57 -9.93 -0.89
N LEU A 27 9.98 -9.14 0.01
CA LEU A 27 9.49 -7.80 -0.26
C LEU A 27 10.34 -6.83 0.54
N GLU A 28 11.20 -6.09 -0.15
CA GLU A 28 12.25 -5.28 0.43
C GLU A 28 11.92 -3.79 0.30
N VAL A 29 12.20 -3.04 1.36
CA VAL A 29 12.23 -1.57 1.30
C VAL A 29 13.68 -1.11 1.20
N VAL A 30 13.93 -0.09 0.39
CA VAL A 30 15.29 0.36 0.09
C VAL A 30 15.37 1.87 0.20
N CYS A 31 16.41 2.36 0.87
CA CYS A 31 16.85 3.74 0.82
C CYS A 31 18.18 3.83 0.08
N LEU A 32 18.23 4.69 -0.94
CA LEU A 32 19.42 4.98 -1.72
C LEU A 32 19.91 6.39 -1.43
N ASP A 33 21.21 6.60 -1.59
CA ASP A 33 21.80 7.92 -1.73
C ASP A 33 21.42 8.48 -3.10
N ARG A 34 20.79 9.66 -3.12
CA ARG A 34 20.25 10.29 -4.33
C ARG A 34 21.32 10.59 -5.37
N LYS A 35 22.54 10.91 -4.94
CA LYS A 35 23.62 11.33 -5.85
C LYS A 35 24.35 10.13 -6.46
N THR A 36 24.57 9.09 -5.66
CA THR A 36 25.42 7.95 -6.03
C THR A 36 24.65 6.69 -6.36
N GLY A 37 23.36 6.62 -6.01
CA GLY A 37 22.54 5.42 -6.15
C GLY A 37 22.91 4.29 -5.19
N LYS A 38 23.87 4.51 -4.27
CA LYS A 38 24.29 3.50 -3.30
C LYS A 38 23.18 3.22 -2.29
N ILE A 39 23.00 1.96 -1.94
CA ILE A 39 22.09 1.58 -0.84
C ILE A 39 22.66 2.13 0.47
N LEU A 40 21.88 2.98 1.12
CA LEU A 40 22.16 3.48 2.47
C LEU A 40 21.64 2.51 3.52
N TRP A 41 20.46 1.95 3.28
CA TRP A 41 19.89 0.85 4.06
C TRP A 41 18.82 0.12 3.24
N SER A 42 18.58 -1.14 3.61
CA SER A 42 17.48 -1.95 3.09
C SER A 42 16.99 -2.90 4.17
N ASP A 43 15.74 -3.34 4.07
CA ASP A 43 15.14 -4.26 5.03
C ASP A 43 14.09 -5.14 4.35
N ASN A 44 14.03 -6.42 4.75
CA ASN A 44 12.97 -7.33 4.30
C ASN A 44 11.72 -7.08 5.15
N MET A 45 10.79 -6.31 4.59
CA MET A 45 9.54 -5.92 5.23
C MET A 45 8.46 -6.98 5.12
N GLY A 46 8.55 -7.84 4.09
CA GLY A 46 7.50 -8.80 3.76
C GLY A 46 7.21 -9.79 4.87
N SER A 47 5.93 -9.98 5.23
CA SER A 47 5.50 -10.98 6.20
C SER A 47 5.34 -12.38 5.59
N GLY A 48 5.60 -12.53 4.28
CA GLY A 48 5.27 -13.73 3.52
C GLY A 48 3.76 -13.99 3.33
N HIS A 49 2.90 -12.98 3.59
CA HIS A 49 1.46 -13.16 3.44
C HIS A 49 1.07 -13.49 2.00
N ARG A 50 0.20 -14.48 1.84
CA ARG A 50 -0.37 -14.92 0.57
C ARG A 50 -1.88 -14.98 0.70
N SER A 51 -2.54 -13.94 0.19
CA SER A 51 -4.00 -13.82 0.19
C SER A 51 -4.64 -15.07 -0.42
N GLY A 52 -5.55 -15.72 0.30
CA GLY A 52 -6.24 -16.95 -0.13
C GLY A 52 -5.31 -18.13 -0.46
N GLN A 53 -4.04 -18.09 -0.03
CA GLN A 53 -2.98 -19.01 -0.47
C GLN A 53 -2.80 -19.03 -2.00
N GLU A 54 -3.10 -17.93 -2.67
CA GLU A 54 -2.93 -17.70 -4.10
C GLU A 54 -1.63 -16.91 -4.37
N GLY A 55 -1.21 -16.88 -5.63
CA GLY A 55 0.02 -16.20 -6.06
C GLY A 55 1.29 -16.71 -5.38
N SER A 56 2.31 -15.86 -5.35
CA SER A 56 3.58 -16.07 -4.64
C SER A 56 3.76 -15.03 -3.52
N VAL A 57 4.91 -15.03 -2.86
CA VAL A 57 5.24 -13.98 -1.87
C VAL A 57 5.36 -12.60 -2.50
N THR A 58 5.69 -12.53 -3.80
CA THR A 58 6.04 -11.26 -4.48
C THR A 58 4.98 -10.76 -5.46
N GLN A 59 3.98 -11.57 -5.81
CA GLN A 59 2.90 -11.19 -6.73
C GLN A 59 1.65 -12.07 -6.53
N LEU A 60 0.47 -11.55 -6.89
CA LEU A 60 -0.77 -12.34 -6.91
C LEU A 60 -0.94 -13.08 -8.23
N ASP A 61 -0.66 -12.40 -9.34
CA ASP A 61 -0.83 -12.85 -10.71
C ASP A 61 0.42 -12.51 -11.55
N GLU A 62 0.41 -12.79 -12.85
CA GLU A 62 1.57 -12.58 -13.75
C GLU A 62 1.66 -11.16 -14.35
N ARG A 63 0.67 -10.29 -14.12
CA ARG A 63 0.60 -8.94 -14.71
C ARG A 63 1.33 -7.89 -13.88
N SER A 64 1.53 -8.11 -12.58
CA SER A 64 2.22 -7.15 -11.70
C SER A 64 2.86 -7.83 -10.50
N ILE A 65 3.57 -7.04 -9.69
CA ILE A 65 4.22 -7.43 -8.44
C ILE A 65 3.66 -6.61 -7.29
N TYR A 66 3.74 -7.14 -6.06
CA TYR A 66 3.26 -6.44 -4.88
C TYR A 66 4.04 -5.14 -4.57
N ALA A 67 5.21 -4.94 -5.17
CA ALA A 67 6.07 -3.75 -5.04
C ALA A 67 5.67 -2.60 -5.99
N ALA A 68 4.37 -2.41 -6.22
CA ALA A 68 3.79 -1.33 -7.01
C ALA A 68 3.36 -0.09 -6.20
N PRO A 69 2.84 -0.21 -4.96
CA PRO A 69 2.51 0.96 -4.16
C PRO A 69 3.73 1.84 -3.88
N SER A 70 3.56 3.16 -4.05
CA SER A 70 4.62 4.14 -3.81
C SER A 70 4.67 4.52 -2.33
N PRO A 71 5.86 4.70 -1.73
CA PRO A 71 5.96 5.14 -0.34
C PRO A 71 5.52 6.60 -0.15
N THR A 72 5.32 7.01 1.10
CA THR A 72 5.10 8.42 1.48
C THR A 72 5.97 8.79 2.69
N THR A 73 6.25 10.07 2.91
CA THR A 73 7.16 10.54 3.98
C THR A 73 6.79 11.92 4.52
N ASP A 74 7.08 12.16 5.79
CA ASP A 74 7.03 13.47 6.46
C ASP A 74 8.44 14.08 6.66
N GLY A 75 9.48 13.42 6.14
CA GLY A 75 10.89 13.78 6.32
C GLY A 75 11.55 13.25 7.60
N LYS A 76 10.79 12.68 8.54
CA LYS A 76 11.29 12.00 9.75
C LYS A 76 11.06 10.49 9.68
N HIS A 77 9.92 10.11 9.11
CA HIS A 77 9.46 8.77 8.88
C HIS A 77 9.10 8.58 7.40
N VAL A 78 9.10 7.32 6.99
CA VAL A 78 8.68 6.88 5.67
C VAL A 78 7.78 5.65 5.85
N TRP A 79 6.65 5.65 5.14
CA TRP A 79 5.68 4.58 5.15
C TRP A 79 5.73 3.85 3.81
N PHE A 80 5.82 2.52 3.88
CA PHE A 80 5.83 1.64 2.74
C PHE A 80 4.66 0.68 2.81
N PHE A 81 4.11 0.37 1.65
CA PHE A 81 3.03 -0.60 1.51
C PHE A 81 3.35 -1.57 0.38
N PHE A 82 2.99 -2.83 0.54
CA PHE A 82 2.98 -3.83 -0.53
C PHE A 82 1.56 -4.30 -0.79
N GLY A 83 1.25 -4.66 -2.03
CA GLY A 83 -0.09 -5.10 -2.44
C GLY A 83 -0.61 -6.34 -1.70
N ASN A 84 0.25 -7.11 -1.03
CA ASN A 84 -0.14 -8.22 -0.14
C ASN A 84 -0.64 -7.75 1.24
N GLY A 85 -0.75 -6.45 1.48
CA GLY A 85 -1.22 -5.88 2.74
C GLY A 85 -0.11 -5.49 3.73
N ASP A 86 1.16 -5.82 3.47
CA ASP A 86 2.24 -5.43 4.38
C ASP A 86 2.40 -3.91 4.39
N LEU A 87 2.25 -3.30 5.56
CA LEU A 87 2.36 -1.86 5.81
C LEU A 87 3.32 -1.62 6.96
N ALA A 88 4.27 -0.72 6.79
CA ALA A 88 5.23 -0.40 7.85
C ALA A 88 5.69 1.05 7.82
N CYS A 89 6.12 1.53 8.98
CA CYS A 89 6.78 2.81 9.18
C CYS A 89 8.24 2.60 9.54
N TYR A 90 9.11 3.37 8.93
CA TYR A 90 10.53 3.45 9.25
C TYR A 90 10.89 4.90 9.54
N THR A 91 11.88 5.10 10.40
CA THR A 91 12.61 6.37 10.41
C THR A 91 13.37 6.53 9.08
N VAL A 92 13.66 7.77 8.66
CA VAL A 92 14.44 8.03 7.43
C VAL A 92 15.85 7.42 7.46
N SER A 93 16.38 7.10 8.64
CA SER A 93 17.66 6.41 8.84
C SER A 93 17.56 4.88 8.77
N GLY A 94 16.37 4.32 8.61
CA GLY A 94 16.17 2.88 8.36
C GLY A 94 15.77 2.05 9.57
N LYS A 95 15.54 2.66 10.74
CA LYS A 95 14.97 1.94 11.88
C LYS A 95 13.47 1.71 11.67
N ARG A 96 13.04 0.45 11.64
CA ARG A 96 11.61 0.07 11.66
C ARG A 96 10.96 0.55 12.96
N VAL A 97 9.87 1.31 12.86
CA VAL A 97 9.10 1.85 13.99
C VAL A 97 7.94 0.93 14.34
N TRP A 98 7.17 0.54 13.32
CA TRP A 98 6.08 -0.44 13.43
C TRP A 98 5.88 -1.13 12.07
N SER A 99 5.25 -2.29 12.10
CA SER A 99 4.81 -3.04 10.91
C SER A 99 3.55 -3.84 11.21
N ARG A 100 2.66 -3.98 10.23
CA ARG A 100 1.45 -4.80 10.29
C ARG A 100 1.08 -5.32 8.90
N ASN A 101 0.12 -6.25 8.83
CA ASN A 101 -0.45 -6.67 7.56
C ASN A 101 -1.95 -6.37 7.56
N VAL A 102 -2.39 -5.42 6.74
CA VAL A 102 -3.76 -4.92 6.70
C VAL A 102 -4.77 -6.00 6.27
N GLN A 103 -4.35 -6.94 5.42
CA GLN A 103 -5.22 -8.06 5.01
C GLN A 103 -5.43 -9.06 6.15
N LYS A 104 -4.40 -9.34 6.96
CA LYS A 104 -4.53 -10.18 8.16
C LYS A 104 -5.41 -9.54 9.24
N ASP A 105 -5.29 -8.23 9.41
CA ASP A 105 -6.02 -7.52 10.45
C ASP A 105 -7.51 -7.30 10.12
N LEU A 106 -7.86 -7.23 8.84
CA LEU A 106 -9.22 -7.00 8.36
C LEU A 106 -9.80 -8.27 7.72
N HIS A 107 -9.40 -8.52 6.49
CA HIS A 107 -9.68 -9.70 5.69
C HIS A 107 -8.84 -9.62 4.40
N ASP A 108 -8.63 -10.77 3.75
CA ASP A 108 -7.98 -10.82 2.44
C ASP A 108 -8.74 -9.97 1.44
N PHE A 109 -8.05 -9.12 0.68
CA PHE A 109 -8.68 -8.17 -0.22
C PHE A 109 -9.34 -8.84 -1.44
N ALA A 110 -10.52 -8.35 -1.83
CA ALA A 110 -11.34 -8.92 -2.90
C ALA A 110 -11.12 -8.20 -4.26
N PHE A 111 -10.04 -8.54 -4.96
CA PHE A 111 -9.67 -7.95 -6.26
C PHE A 111 -9.31 -9.01 -7.27
N MET A 112 -9.51 -8.78 -8.57
CA MET A 112 -9.06 -9.69 -9.62
C MET A 112 -7.53 -9.69 -9.74
N TRP A 113 -6.92 -8.51 -9.71
CA TRP A 113 -5.50 -8.31 -9.98
C TRP A 113 -4.72 -7.90 -8.74
N THR A 114 -3.40 -7.91 -8.85
CA THR A 114 -2.45 -7.47 -7.82
C THR A 114 -2.74 -6.03 -7.39
N PHE A 115 -3.02 -5.84 -6.11
CA PHE A 115 -3.32 -4.53 -5.53
C PHE A 115 -2.12 -3.56 -5.61
N SER A 116 -2.38 -2.29 -5.94
CA SER A 116 -1.32 -1.28 -6.11
C SER A 116 -1.62 0.14 -5.59
N SER A 117 -2.72 0.38 -4.88
CA SER A 117 -3.00 1.71 -4.30
C SER A 117 -1.93 2.09 -3.27
N SER A 118 -1.47 3.35 -3.31
CA SER A 118 -0.39 3.85 -2.45
C SER A 118 -0.93 4.49 -1.17
N PRO A 119 -0.21 4.40 -0.02
CA PRO A 119 -0.55 5.16 1.16
C PRO A 119 -0.39 6.66 0.93
N LEU A 120 -1.32 7.45 1.47
CA LEU A 120 -1.28 8.91 1.45
C LEU A 120 -1.09 9.43 2.88
N LEU A 121 0.01 10.13 3.15
CA LEU A 121 0.11 10.94 4.35
C LEU A 121 -0.45 12.33 4.08
N TYR A 122 -1.48 12.74 4.81
CA TYR A 122 -2.08 14.06 4.68
C TYR A 122 -2.55 14.60 6.02
N LYS A 123 -2.13 15.83 6.37
CA LYS A 123 -2.48 16.53 7.61
C LYS A 123 -2.36 15.67 8.89
N GLY A 124 -1.29 14.88 8.99
CA GLY A 124 -1.01 14.06 10.18
C GLY A 124 -1.76 12.74 10.24
N THR A 125 -2.45 12.33 9.17
CA THR A 125 -3.15 11.05 9.08
C THR A 125 -2.63 10.25 7.89
N LEU A 126 -2.43 8.95 8.09
CA LEU A 126 -2.06 8.01 7.04
C LEU A 126 -3.33 7.36 6.48
N TYR A 127 -3.58 7.54 5.19
CA TYR A 127 -4.73 7.01 4.49
C TYR A 127 -4.34 5.86 3.58
N LEU A 128 -5.17 4.82 3.52
CA LEU A 128 -5.09 3.75 2.54
C LEU A 128 -6.48 3.50 1.98
N GLN A 129 -6.61 3.50 0.66
CA GLN A 129 -7.88 3.23 -0.02
C GLN A 129 -7.96 1.75 -0.40
N ILE A 130 -9.09 1.11 -0.10
CA ILE A 130 -9.38 -0.27 -0.50
C ILE A 130 -10.71 -0.24 -1.28
N LEU A 131 -10.66 -0.13 -2.61
CA LEU A 131 -11.86 -0.22 -3.45
C LEU A 131 -11.98 -1.63 -4.01
N GLN A 132 -12.76 -2.49 -3.36
CA GLN A 132 -12.79 -3.94 -3.62
C GLN A 132 -14.20 -4.43 -3.96
N ARG A 133 -14.28 -5.66 -4.47
CA ARG A 133 -15.56 -6.36 -4.64
C ARG A 133 -16.25 -6.62 -3.31
N ASN A 134 -17.57 -6.76 -3.38
CA ASN A 134 -18.41 -7.19 -2.27
C ASN A 134 -18.65 -8.71 -2.24
N GLU A 135 -17.89 -9.45 -3.02
CA GLU A 135 -17.92 -10.91 -3.12
C GLU A 135 -16.49 -11.43 -3.18
N THR A 136 -16.31 -12.72 -2.97
CA THR A 136 -14.98 -13.35 -3.05
C THR A 136 -14.45 -13.36 -4.47
N VAL A 137 -13.14 -13.23 -4.62
CA VAL A 137 -12.43 -13.43 -5.89
C VAL A 137 -11.43 -14.56 -5.71
N GLY A 138 -11.64 -15.68 -6.39
CA GLY A 138 -10.93 -16.92 -6.05
C GLY A 138 -11.21 -17.33 -4.60
N ARG A 139 -10.16 -17.58 -3.83
CA ARG A 139 -10.22 -17.90 -2.39
C ARG A 139 -10.00 -16.68 -1.48
N ARG A 140 -10.04 -15.47 -2.06
CA ARG A 140 -9.76 -14.19 -1.38
C ARG A 140 -11.04 -13.39 -1.21
N GLY A 141 -11.04 -12.44 -0.27
CA GLY A 141 -12.22 -11.63 0.01
C GLY A 141 -13.15 -12.23 1.05
N LYS A 142 -14.28 -11.55 1.24
CA LYS A 142 -15.42 -12.05 2.00
C LYS A 142 -16.71 -11.55 1.36
N GLN A 143 -17.78 -12.33 1.50
CA GLN A 143 -19.10 -11.88 1.07
C GLN A 143 -19.51 -10.62 1.84
N GLY A 144 -20.07 -9.64 1.15
CA GLY A 144 -20.46 -8.35 1.72
C GLY A 144 -19.29 -7.43 2.06
N ALA A 145 -18.08 -7.67 1.53
CA ALA A 145 -16.96 -6.75 1.73
C ALA A 145 -17.27 -5.34 1.19
N GLU A 146 -16.97 -4.32 1.99
CA GLU A 146 -17.15 -2.94 1.55
C GLU A 146 -15.86 -2.40 0.93
N SER A 147 -16.03 -1.49 -0.02
CA SER A 147 -14.97 -0.54 -0.36
C SER A 147 -14.88 0.53 0.73
N PHE A 148 -13.68 0.96 1.09
CA PHE A 148 -13.49 1.97 2.14
C PHE A 148 -12.17 2.73 2.02
N ILE A 149 -12.11 3.87 2.70
CA ILE A 149 -10.85 4.54 3.06
C ILE A 149 -10.55 4.19 4.51
N LEU A 150 -9.35 3.68 4.77
CA LEU A 150 -8.81 3.45 6.08
C LEU A 150 -7.93 4.62 6.48
N ALA A 151 -8.24 5.27 7.60
CA ALA A 151 -7.39 6.28 8.22
C ALA A 151 -6.68 5.68 9.42
N MET A 152 -5.38 5.95 9.53
CA MET A 152 -4.50 5.41 10.55
C MET A 152 -3.64 6.51 11.19
N ASP A 153 -3.30 6.28 12.45
CA ASP A 153 -2.28 7.04 13.14
C ASP A 153 -0.91 6.69 12.52
N PRO A 154 -0.17 7.67 11.96
CA PRO A 154 1.08 7.40 11.28
C PRO A 154 2.21 6.94 12.22
N ALA A 155 2.17 7.31 13.50
CA ALA A 155 3.20 6.98 14.49
C ALA A 155 3.05 5.57 15.06
N THR A 156 1.83 5.02 15.05
CA THR A 156 1.52 3.71 15.65
C THR A 156 1.00 2.67 14.65
N GLY A 157 0.51 3.10 13.49
CA GLY A 157 -0.15 2.26 12.51
C GLY A 157 -1.54 1.79 12.91
N LYS A 158 -2.11 2.30 14.02
CA LYS A 158 -3.45 1.93 14.50
C LYS A 158 -4.54 2.61 13.68
N ASP A 159 -5.64 1.90 13.47
CA ASP A 159 -6.84 2.44 12.84
C ASP A 159 -7.39 3.61 13.67
N LEU A 160 -7.64 4.74 13.03
CA LEU A 160 -8.38 5.86 13.60
C LEU A 160 -9.86 5.76 13.25
N TRP A 161 -10.16 5.50 11.98
CA TRP A 161 -11.51 5.30 11.47
C TRP A 161 -11.49 4.65 10.09
N LYS A 162 -12.65 4.14 9.68
CA LYS A 162 -12.93 3.66 8.33
C LYS A 162 -14.14 4.39 7.79
N ALA A 163 -14.03 4.90 6.56
CA ALA A 163 -15.14 5.50 5.84
C ALA A 163 -15.56 4.59 4.69
N ALA A 164 -16.77 4.04 4.76
CA ALA A 164 -17.32 3.23 3.68
C ALA A 164 -17.47 4.08 2.40
N ARG A 165 -17.19 3.46 1.25
CA ARG A 165 -17.39 4.02 -0.09
C ARG A 165 -18.44 3.16 -0.81
N PRO A 166 -19.74 3.42 -0.59
CA PRO A 166 -20.79 2.70 -1.31
C PRO A 166 -20.66 2.96 -2.82
N SER A 167 -21.02 1.94 -3.61
CA SER A 167 -20.99 1.97 -5.07
C SER A 167 -22.06 1.00 -5.58
N ASP A 168 -22.76 1.40 -6.62
CA ASP A 168 -23.66 0.59 -7.44
C ASP A 168 -22.92 -0.23 -8.51
N ALA A 169 -21.67 0.12 -8.83
CA ALA A 169 -20.74 -0.70 -9.61
C ALA A 169 -20.76 -2.19 -9.22
N SER A 170 -20.54 -3.06 -10.20
CA SER A 170 -20.56 -4.52 -10.05
C SER A 170 -19.25 -5.16 -10.49
N ASN A 171 -18.94 -6.35 -9.95
CA ASN A 171 -17.76 -7.13 -10.33
C ASN A 171 -16.45 -6.30 -10.30
N GLU A 172 -15.67 -6.36 -11.39
CA GLU A 172 -14.37 -5.68 -11.54
C GLU A 172 -14.50 -4.15 -11.48
N SER A 173 -15.63 -3.56 -11.85
CA SER A 173 -15.82 -2.10 -11.77
C SER A 173 -15.81 -1.53 -10.34
N ARG A 174 -16.00 -2.39 -9.32
CA ARG A 174 -15.83 -1.98 -7.92
C ARG A 174 -14.36 -1.76 -7.56
N GLU A 175 -13.45 -2.29 -8.38
CA GLU A 175 -12.02 -2.27 -8.14
C GLU A 175 -11.39 -0.98 -8.66
N SER A 176 -10.54 -0.37 -7.84
CA SER A 176 -9.64 0.68 -8.30
C SER A 176 -8.39 0.70 -7.45
N TYR A 177 -7.27 0.83 -8.14
CA TYR A 177 -5.94 0.90 -7.55
C TYR A 177 -5.40 2.32 -7.50
N GLY A 178 -6.24 3.33 -7.80
CA GLY A 178 -5.85 4.73 -7.71
C GLY A 178 -5.41 5.12 -6.30
N THR A 179 -4.40 5.98 -6.21
CA THR A 179 -3.99 6.60 -4.94
C THR A 179 -4.91 7.79 -4.65
N PRO A 180 -5.48 7.92 -3.43
CA PRO A 180 -6.26 9.09 -3.05
C PRO A 180 -5.47 10.37 -3.25
N MET A 181 -6.12 11.41 -3.77
CA MET A 181 -5.51 12.72 -3.94
C MET A 181 -6.16 13.73 -2.99
N PRO A 182 -5.39 14.41 -2.13
CA PRO A 182 -5.95 15.47 -1.31
C PRO A 182 -6.36 16.65 -2.21
N TYR A 183 -7.54 17.19 -1.95
CA TYR A 183 -8.09 18.37 -2.62
C TYR A 183 -8.72 19.28 -1.58
N SER A 184 -8.49 20.58 -1.72
CA SER A 184 -9.03 21.58 -0.81
C SER A 184 -9.75 22.63 -1.63
N ASN A 185 -11.03 22.87 -1.33
CA ASN A 185 -11.85 23.87 -1.99
C ASN A 185 -12.79 24.54 -0.99
N ALA A 186 -12.91 25.87 -1.05
CA ALA A 186 -13.76 26.68 -0.19
C ALA A 186 -13.62 26.34 1.32
N GLY A 187 -12.39 26.09 1.78
CA GLY A 187 -12.10 25.78 3.20
C GLY A 187 -12.43 24.35 3.63
N ARG A 188 -12.86 23.47 2.72
CA ARG A 188 -13.12 22.05 3.00
C ARG A 188 -12.04 21.18 2.37
N ASP A 189 -11.47 20.28 3.18
CA ASP A 189 -10.59 19.23 2.68
C ASP A 189 -11.41 18.01 2.24
N GLN A 190 -10.96 17.41 1.15
CA GLN A 190 -11.54 16.21 0.55
C GLN A 190 -10.41 15.29 0.08
N LEU A 191 -10.70 13.99 0.01
CA LEU A 191 -9.87 13.04 -0.71
C LEU A 191 -10.61 12.67 -1.99
N LEU A 192 -10.03 13.00 -3.14
CA LEU A 192 -10.53 12.60 -4.44
C LEU A 192 -10.04 11.19 -4.75
N ILE A 193 -10.98 10.37 -5.21
CA ILE A 193 -10.75 8.96 -5.51
C ILE A 193 -11.36 8.65 -6.86
N ALA A 194 -10.55 8.11 -7.76
CA ALA A 194 -11.06 7.51 -8.99
C ALA A 194 -11.62 6.12 -8.67
N GLY A 195 -12.92 5.93 -8.88
CA GLY A 195 -13.56 4.62 -8.86
C GLY A 195 -13.95 4.17 -10.27
N GLY A 196 -14.34 2.90 -10.40
CA GLY A 196 -15.01 2.43 -11.61
C GLY A 196 -16.51 2.74 -11.61
N ASP A 197 -17.09 2.57 -12.79
CA ASP A 197 -18.50 2.71 -13.16
C ASP A 197 -19.31 1.41 -12.94
#